data_AF-A0A328RQU2-F1
#
_entry.id   AF-A0A328RQU2-F1
#
_cell.length_a   1.000
_cell.length_b   1.000
_cell.length_c   1.000
_cell.angle_alpha   90.00
_cell.angle_beta   90.00
_cell.angle_gamma   90.00
#
_symmetry.space_group_name_H-M   'P 1'
#
loop_
_entity.id
_entity.type
_entity.pdbx_description
1 polymer ?
#
loop_
_entity_poly.entity_id
_entity_poly.type
_entity_poly.pdbx_seq_one_letter_code
_entity_poly.pdbx_strand_id
1 'polypeptide(L)' 'MFRVVETPTPEHLKLIDNHDHISWTGRYYIIRKTVDKNTYYYGSYTDYDEALIVNERLQQRGYPPTIIIYIS' A
#
# COMPACT_ATOMS: atom_id res chain seq x y z
N MET A 1 1.11 18.85 19.03
CA MET A 1 -0.18 18.37 18.47
C MET A 1 0.11 17.06 17.76
N PHE A 2 -0.12 15.92 18.41
CA PHE A 2 0.14 14.61 17.80
C PHE A 2 -1.03 14.27 16.90
N ARG A 3 -0.79 14.11 15.60
CA ARG A 3 -1.80 13.58 14.66
C ARG A 3 -2.10 12.16 15.14
N VAL A 4 -3.32 11.95 15.65
CA VAL A 4 -3.83 10.62 15.96
C VAL A 4 -3.80 9.87 14.64
N VAL A 5 -2.86 8.91 14.52
CA VAL A 5 -2.86 7.97 13.41
C VAL A 5 -3.99 7.01 13.76
N GLU A 6 -5.16 7.22 13.17
CA GLU A 6 -6.31 6.35 13.40
C GLU A 6 -5.88 4.93 13.05
N THR A 7 -5.90 4.04 14.04
CA THR A 7 -5.60 2.64 13.82
C THR A 7 -6.56 2.09 12.76
N PRO A 8 -6.11 1.22 11.83
CA PRO A 8 -6.97 0.61 10.83
C PRO A 8 -8.17 -0.02 11.52
N THR A 9 -9.38 0.26 11.03
CA THR A 9 -10.57 -0.40 11.52
C THR A 9 -10.45 -1.91 11.32
N PRO A 10 -11.11 -2.74 12.15
CA PRO A 10 -11.10 -4.20 11.99
C PRO A 10 -11.55 -4.67 10.59
N GLU A 11 -12.39 -3.86 9.93
CA GLU A 11 -12.85 -4.07 8.56
C GLU A 11 -11.72 -3.88 7.55
N HIS A 12 -10.93 -2.80 7.65
CA HIS A 12 -9.74 -2.59 6.82
C HIS A 12 -8.70 -3.69 7.01
N LEU A 13 -8.50 -4.17 8.24
CA LEU A 13 -7.57 -5.28 8.51
C LEU A 13 -7.95 -6.57 7.76
N LYS A 14 -9.26 -6.89 7.68
CA LYS A 14 -9.75 -8.04 6.90
C LYS A 14 -9.57 -7.86 5.40
N LEU A 15 -9.70 -6.62 4.90
CA LEU A 15 -9.52 -6.34 3.47
C LEU A 15 -8.03 -6.38 3.08
N ILE A 16 -7.14 -5.90 3.94
CA ILE A 16 -5.68 -6.03 3.75
C ILE A 16 -5.28 -7.50 3.64
N ASP A 17 -5.84 -8.37 4.49
CA ASP A 17 -5.57 -9.82 4.43
C ASP A 17 -6.04 -10.46 3.11
N ASN A 18 -7.09 -9.91 2.48
CA ASN A 18 -7.56 -10.35 1.16
C ASN A 18 -6.80 -9.70 -0.01
N HIS A 19 -6.08 -8.61 0.22
CA HIS A 19 -5.32 -7.90 -0.80
C HIS A 19 -3.83 -8.26 -0.72
N ASP A 20 -3.40 -9.17 -1.59
CA ASP A 20 -2.01 -9.64 -1.71
C ASP A 20 -0.97 -8.50 -1.86
N HIS A 21 -1.41 -7.32 -2.29
CA HIS A 21 -0.56 -6.17 -2.61
C HIS A 21 -0.57 -5.04 -1.57
N ILE A 22 -1.50 -5.04 -0.61
CA ILE A 22 -1.57 -4.00 0.43
C ILE A 22 -1.09 -4.61 1.74
N SER A 23 -0.24 -3.91 2.49
CA SER A 23 0.25 -4.37 3.78
C SER A 23 0.24 -3.24 4.79
N TRP A 24 -0.26 -3.52 6.00
CA TRP A 24 -0.24 -2.56 7.11
C TRP A 24 1.02 -2.72 7.96
N THR A 25 1.67 -1.61 8.29
CA THR A 25 2.90 -1.61 9.12
C THR A 25 2.68 -1.22 10.58
N GLY A 26 1.44 -0.99 11.01
CA GLY A 26 1.15 -0.40 12.31
C GLY A 26 0.99 1.12 12.27
N ARG A 27 1.47 1.79 11.22
CA ARG A 27 1.38 3.25 11.05
C ARG A 27 0.93 3.71 9.65
N TYR A 28 1.20 2.92 8.61
CA TYR A 28 0.88 3.24 7.23
C TYR A 28 0.57 1.97 6.42
N TYR A 29 -0.30 2.11 5.42
CA TYR A 29 -0.61 1.13 4.39
C TYR A 29 0.42 1.23 3.28
N ILE A 30 1.12 0.14 3.00
CA ILE A 30 2.08 0.05 1.90
C ILE A 30 1.43 -0.73 0.77
N ILE A 31 1.56 -0.21 -0.45
CA ILE A 31 1.30 -0.99 -1.66
C ILE A 31 2.62 -1.57 -2.15
N ARG A 32 2.74 -2.89 -2.18
CA ARG A 32 3.92 -3.61 -2.68
C ARG A 32 3.52 -4.77 -3.60
N LYS A 33 4.39 -5.12 -4.53
CA LYS A 33 4.22 -6.30 -5.38
C LYS A 33 5.54 -7.01 -5.57
N THR A 34 5.53 -8.33 -5.37
CA THR A 34 6.70 -9.17 -5.65
C THR A 34 6.60 -9.73 -7.06
N VAL A 35 7.59 -9.42 -7.90
CA VAL A 35 7.71 -9.92 -9.27
C VAL A 35 9.15 -10.42 -9.45
N ASP A 36 9.32 -11.66 -9.89
CA ASP A 36 10.64 -12.27 -10.12
C ASP A 36 11.61 -12.11 -8.94
N LYS A 37 11.13 -12.40 -7.71
CA LYS A 37 11.86 -12.26 -6.43
C LYS A 37 12.24 -10.82 -6.05
N ASN A 38 11.86 -9.82 -6.84
CA ASN A 38 12.02 -8.41 -6.52
C ASN A 38 10.72 -7.85 -5.94
N THR A 39 10.79 -7.29 -4.74
CA THR A 39 9.66 -6.59 -4.14
C THR A 39 9.71 -5.12 -4.54
N TYR A 40 8.70 -4.69 -5.29
CA TYR A 40 8.50 -3.30 -5.71
C TYR A 40 7.54 -2.60 -4.76
N TYR A 41 7.90 -1.40 -4.34
CA TYR A 41 7.09 -0.55 -3.48
C TYR A 41 6.49 0.58 -4.31
N TYR A 42 5.17 0.73 -4.26
CA TYR A 42 4.42 1.69 -5.07
C TYR A 42 3.95 2.91 -4.27
N GLY A 43 3.99 2.84 -2.93
CA GLY A 43 3.68 3.98 -2.07
C GLY A 43 3.36 3.56 -0.64
N SER A 44 3.34 4.55 0.24
CA SER A 44 2.91 4.43 1.63
C SER A 44 1.84 5.48 1.92
N TYR A 45 0.70 5.05 2.46
CA TYR A 45 -0.50 5.84 2.66
C TYR A 45 -0.93 5.75 4.13
N THR A 46 -1.48 6.82 4.68
CA THR A 46 -2.07 6.80 6.03
C THR A 46 -3.52 6.33 6.02
N ASP A 47 -4.16 6.39 4.87
CA ASP A 47 -5.58 6.07 4.67
C ASP A 47 -5.73 4.80 3.82
N TYR A 48 -6.69 3.95 4.18
CA TYR A 48 -6.92 2.69 3.48
C TYR A 48 -7.59 2.91 2.13
N ASP A 49 -8.60 3.79 2.06
CA ASP A 49 -9.32 4.09 0.82
C ASP A 49 -8.37 4.70 -0.20
N GLU A 50 -7.46 5.59 0.23
CA GLU A 50 -6.42 6.13 -0.65
C GLU A 50 -5.51 5.01 -1.21
N ALA A 51 -5.05 4.10 -0.35
CA ALA A 51 -4.24 2.96 -0.77
C ALA A 51 -5.00 2.04 -1.73
N LEU A 52 -6.29 1.82 -1.49
CA LEU A 52 -7.16 0.99 -2.33
C LEU A 52 -7.35 1.60 -3.71
N ILE A 53 -7.70 2.89 -3.79
CA ILE A 53 -7.90 3.60 -5.06
C ILE A 53 -6.61 3.56 -5.90
N VAL A 54 -5.45 3.76 -5.27
CA VAL A 54 -4.17 3.67 -5.98
C VAL A 54 -3.89 2.24 -6.41
N ASN A 55 -4.15 1.25 -5.55
CA ASN A 55 -3.98 -0.17 -5.88
C ASN A 55 -4.84 -0.58 -7.08
N GLU A 56 -6.11 -0.18 -7.13
CA GLU A 56 -7.01 -0.45 -8.25
C GLU A 56 -6.51 0.19 -9.55
N ARG A 57 -6.03 1.44 -9.48
CA ARG A 57 -5.41 2.12 -10.64
C ARG A 57 -4.17 1.41 -11.14
N LEU A 58 -3.34 0.90 -10.22
CA LEU A 58 -2.14 0.11 -10.55
C LEU A 58 -2.51 -1.25 -11.15
N GLN A 59 -3.57 -1.90 -10.66
CA GLN A 59 -4.08 -3.15 -11.22
C GLN A 59 -4.61 -2.95 -12.65
N GLN A 60 -5.39 -1.90 -12.89
CA GLN A 60 -5.94 -1.59 -14.21
C GLN A 60 -4.85 -1.25 -15.24
N ARG A 61 -3.80 -0.54 -14.83
CA ARG A 61 -2.66 -0.20 -15.71
C ARG A 61 -1.63 -1.32 -15.85
N GLY A 62 -1.76 -2.39 -15.08
CA GLY A 62 -0.78 -3.46 -14.99
C GLY A 62 0.51 -2.96 -14.37
N TYR A 63 0.53 -2.84 -13.03
CA TYR A 63 1.67 -2.48 -12.17
C TYR A 63 2.93 -2.10 -12.95
N PRO A 64 3.10 -0.82 -13.32
CA PRO A 64 4.26 -0.42 -14.10
C PRO A 64 5.53 -0.79 -13.32
N PRO A 65 6.64 -1.17 -13.98
CA PRO A 65 7.91 -1.32 -13.29
C PRO A 65 8.28 0.03 -12.67
N THR A 66 8.02 0.21 -11.38
CA THR A 66 8.27 1.48 -10.70
C THR A 66 9.76 1.74 -10.66
N ILE A 67 10.18 2.88 -11.23
CA ILE A 67 11.51 3.44 -11.06
C ILE A 67 11.65 3.75 -9.56
N ILE A 68 12.54 3.04 -8.87
CA ILE A 68 12.84 3.26 -7.47
C ILE A 68 13.47 4.67 -7.37
N ILE A 69 12.71 5.67 -6.95
CA ILE A 69 13.27 6.99 -6.67
C ILE A 69 13.92 6.90 -5.29
N TYR A 70 15.23 6.66 -5.26
CA TYR A 70 16.02 6.89 -4.06
C TYR A 70 16.06 8.39 -3.81
N ILE A 71 15.36 8.85 -2.77
CA ILE A 71 15.65 10.15 -2.17
C ILE A 71 16.87 9.95 -1.24
N SER A 72 18.03 10.44 -1.68
CA SER A 72 19.26 10.56 -0.87
C SER A 72 19.15 11.67 0.17
#